data_AF-S3B3D3-F1
#
_entry.id   AF-S3B3D3-F1
#
_cell.length_a   1.000
_cell.length_b   1.000
_cell.length_c   1.000
_cell.angle_alpha   90.00
_cell.angle_beta   90.00
_cell.angle_gamma   90.00
#
_symmetry.space_group_name_H-M   'P 1'
#
loop_
_entity.id
_entity.type
_entity.pdbx_description
1 polymer ?
#
loop_
_entity_poly.entity_id
_entity_poly.type
_entity_poly.pdbx_seq_one_letter_code
_entity_poly.pdbx_strand_id
1 'polypeptide(L)'
;MSSVEQVRELLLSRLSGAFETGGLTMTVHALDIVENERTFTAVLLVEVQGERWRVRIPSDKADMHVFDGRPSAELVTGIADMLRIQLVEWWFTKNGERRSARMGERVA
;
A
#
# COMPACT_ATOMS: atom_id res chain seq x y z
N MET A 1 -12.14 -16.03 9.19
CA MET A 1 -11.08 -15.35 8.43
C MET A 1 -11.73 -14.43 7.42
N SER A 2 -11.21 -13.21 7.28
CA SER A 2 -11.60 -12.30 6.21
C SER A 2 -10.99 -12.81 4.90
N SER A 3 -11.71 -12.68 3.79
CA SER A 3 -11.12 -12.96 2.48
C SER A 3 -10.17 -11.84 2.05
N VAL A 4 -9.27 -12.15 1.11
CA VAL A 4 -8.42 -11.16 0.42
C VAL A 4 -9.24 -10.01 -0.15
N GLU A 5 -10.40 -10.31 -0.74
CA GLU A 5 -11.30 -9.30 -1.30
C GLU A 5 -11.84 -8.35 -0.22
N GLN A 6 -12.27 -8.88 0.92
CA GLN A 6 -12.73 -8.07 2.04
C GLN A 6 -11.62 -7.17 2.61
N VAL A 7 -10.41 -7.72 2.78
CA VAL A 7 -9.25 -6.93 3.25
C VAL A 7 -8.89 -5.84 2.24
N ARG A 8 -8.90 -6.16 0.94
CA ARG A 8 -8.69 -5.20 -0.14
C ARG A 8 -9.70 -4.05 -0.07
N GLU A 9 -10.99 -4.35 0.06
CA GLU A 9 -12.04 -3.31 0.13
C GLU A 9 -11.88 -2.42 1.37
N LEU A 10 -11.59 -3.03 2.53
CA LEU A 10 -11.36 -2.30 3.78
C LEU A 10 -10.19 -1.32 3.64
N LEU A 11 -9.04 -1.79 3.16
CA LEU A 11 -7.85 -0.96 2.99
C LEU A 11 -8.03 0.07 1.87
N LEU A 12 -8.63 -0.32 0.74
CA LEU A 12 -8.88 0.59 -0.38
C LEU A 12 -9.77 1.75 0.04
N SER A 13 -10.82 1.51 0.84
CA SER A 13 -11.71 2.57 1.35
C SER A 13 -10.97 3.66 2.14
N ARG A 14 -9.80 3.31 2.72
CA ARG A 14 -8.95 4.24 3.46
C ARG A 14 -7.87 4.84 2.61
N LEU A 15 -7.31 4.10 1.67
CA LEU A 15 -6.15 4.50 0.87
C LEU A 15 -6.52 5.28 -0.39
N SER A 16 -7.69 5.02 -0.98
CA SER A 16 -8.08 5.59 -2.27
C SER A 16 -8.14 7.11 -2.21
N GLY A 17 -7.71 7.75 -3.30
CA GLY A 17 -7.73 9.20 -3.44
C GLY A 17 -6.36 9.84 -3.22
N ALA A 18 -6.36 11.17 -3.23
CA ALA A 18 -5.16 11.98 -3.11
C ALA A 18 -4.79 12.18 -1.64
N PHE A 19 -3.50 12.16 -1.36
CA PHE A 19 -2.94 12.63 -0.09
C PHE A 19 -1.69 13.46 -0.34
N GLU A 20 -1.45 14.41 0.57
CA GLU A 20 -0.32 15.34 0.51
C GLU A 20 0.67 15.07 1.63
N THR A 21 1.95 15.13 1.31
CA THR A 21 3.03 14.90 2.26
C THR A 21 4.33 15.53 1.77
N GLY A 22 4.94 16.41 2.57
CA GLY A 22 6.22 17.04 2.22
C GLY A 22 6.24 17.76 0.87
N GLY A 23 5.12 18.35 0.43
CA GLY A 23 4.99 19.00 -0.88
C GLY A 23 4.78 18.04 -2.06
N LEU A 24 4.62 16.74 -1.80
CA LEU A 24 4.26 15.72 -2.78
C LEU A 24 2.76 15.44 -2.72
N THR A 25 2.07 15.52 -3.86
CA THR A 25 0.72 14.97 -4.02
C THR A 25 0.83 13.59 -4.67
N MET A 26 0.27 12.58 -4.00
CA MET A 26 0.18 11.21 -4.50
C MET A 26 -1.28 10.78 -4.48
N THR A 27 -1.74 10.14 -5.57
CA THR A 27 -3.10 9.60 -5.66
C THR A 27 -3.07 8.09 -5.77
N VAL A 28 -3.79 7.39 -4.89
CA VAL A 28 -3.99 5.94 -4.99
C VAL A 28 -5.24 5.68 -5.80
N HIS A 29 -5.09 4.97 -6.92
CA HIS A 29 -6.18 4.62 -7.83
C HIS A 29 -6.75 3.23 -7.55
N ALA A 30 -5.89 2.28 -7.22
CA ALA A 30 -6.28 0.91 -6.99
C ALA A 30 -5.36 0.23 -5.97
N LEU A 31 -5.90 -0.78 -5.33
CA LEU A 31 -5.20 -1.68 -4.43
C LEU A 31 -5.55 -3.11 -4.81
N ASP A 32 -4.52 -3.96 -4.87
CA ASP A 32 -4.66 -5.40 -4.85
C ASP A 32 -3.86 -5.98 -3.68
N ILE A 33 -4.24 -7.17 -3.22
CA ILE A 33 -3.63 -7.84 -2.08
C ILE A 33 -3.22 -9.24 -2.52
N VAL A 34 -1.91 -9.51 -2.49
CA VAL A 34 -1.36 -10.85 -2.73
C VAL A 34 -1.04 -11.47 -1.38
N GLU A 35 -1.91 -12.37 -0.92
CA GLU A 35 -1.67 -13.12 0.30
C GLU A 35 -0.54 -14.13 0.12
N ASN A 36 0.33 -14.22 1.12
CA ASN A 36 1.31 -15.28 1.30
C ASN A 36 1.09 -15.86 2.69
N GLU A 37 1.51 -17.11 2.94
CA GLU A 37 1.16 -17.88 4.14
C GLU A 37 1.21 -17.12 5.49
N ARG A 38 2.15 -16.18 5.65
CA ARG A 38 2.37 -15.42 6.91
C ARG A 38 2.46 -13.90 6.74
N THR A 39 2.25 -13.39 5.54
CA THR A 39 2.36 -11.95 5.19
C THR A 39 1.59 -11.71 3.90
N PHE A 40 1.10 -10.51 3.63
CA PHE A 40 0.58 -10.16 2.32
C PHE A 40 1.49 -9.13 1.62
N THR A 41 1.26 -8.91 0.34
CA THR A 41 1.85 -7.79 -0.40
C THR A 41 0.72 -6.90 -0.91
N ALA A 42 0.74 -5.62 -0.51
CA ALA A 42 -0.11 -4.61 -1.08
C ALA A 42 0.45 -4.15 -2.42
N VAL A 43 -0.34 -4.27 -3.48
CA VAL A 43 0.02 -3.82 -4.82
C VAL A 43 -0.83 -2.59 -5.14
N LEU A 44 -0.19 -1.42 -5.09
CA LEU A 44 -0.87 -0.14 -5.26
C LEU A 44 -0.62 0.40 -6.66
N LEU A 45 -1.68 0.85 -7.33
CA LEU A 45 -1.58 1.71 -8.50
C LEU A 45 -1.66 3.16 -8.04
N VAL A 46 -0.58 3.91 -8.22
CA VAL A 46 -0.47 5.29 -7.77
C VAL A 46 -0.10 6.23 -8.91
N GLU A 47 -0.53 7.47 -8.80
CA GLU A 47 -0.11 8.57 -9.67
C GLU A 47 0.61 9.64 -8.84
N VAL A 48 1.79 10.04 -9.32
CA VAL A 48 2.66 11.01 -8.66
C VAL A 48 3.33 11.86 -9.72
N GLN A 49 3.19 13.19 -9.63
CA GLN A 49 3.77 14.13 -10.60
C GLN A 49 3.42 13.81 -12.08
N GLY A 50 2.19 13.32 -12.31
CA GLY A 50 1.71 12.94 -13.65
C GLY A 50 2.22 11.58 -14.16
N GLU A 51 3.01 10.86 -13.37
CA GLU A 51 3.49 9.53 -13.71
C GLU A 51 2.70 8.46 -12.97
N ARG A 52 2.40 7.34 -13.65
CA ARG A 52 1.70 6.20 -13.04
C ARG A 52 2.66 5.08 -12.72
N TRP A 53 2.50 4.55 -11.51
CA TRP A 53 3.39 3.55 -10.94
C TRP A 53 2.58 2.42 -10.31
N ARG A 54 3.05 1.18 -10.50
CA ARG A 54 2.63 0.04 -9.69
C ARG A 54 3.69 -0.21 -8.63
N VAL A 55 3.31 -0.09 -7.36
CA VAL A 55 4.21 -0.24 -6.20
C VAL A 55 3.79 -1.45 -5.38
N ARG A 56 4.76 -2.30 -5.04
CA ARG A 56 4.57 -3.52 -4.26
C ARG A 56 5.18 -3.32 -2.88
N ILE A 57 4.33 -3.39 -1.86
CA ILE A 57 4.71 -3.16 -0.48
C ILE A 57 4.42 -4.43 0.33
N PRO A 58 5.44 -5.13 0.83
CA PRO A 58 5.24 -6.30 1.69
C PRO A 58 4.74 -5.84 3.06
N SER A 59 3.72 -6.53 3.59
CA SER A 59 3.28 -6.38 4.97
C SER A 59 4.30 -7.00 5.92
N ASP A 60 4.17 -6.67 7.21
CA ASP A 60 4.80 -7.47 8.26
C ASP A 60 3.86 -8.60 8.72
N LYS A 61 4.30 -9.35 9.75
CA LYS A 61 3.51 -10.45 10.32
C LYS A 61 2.36 -9.96 11.21
N ALA A 62 2.48 -8.78 11.82
CA ALA A 62 1.44 -8.22 12.66
C ALA A 62 0.26 -7.73 11.81
N ASP A 63 0.54 -7.23 10.60
CA ASP A 63 -0.49 -6.81 9.65
C ASP A 63 -1.42 -7.96 9.24
N MET A 64 -0.97 -9.23 9.34
CA MET A 64 -1.80 -10.40 9.02
C MET A 64 -3.04 -10.52 9.92
N HIS A 65 -3.06 -9.88 11.08
CA HIS A 65 -4.25 -9.82 11.94
C HIS A 65 -5.46 -9.17 11.23
N VAL A 66 -5.25 -8.46 10.11
CA VAL A 66 -6.33 -7.95 9.27
C VAL A 66 -7.23 -9.07 8.71
N PHE A 67 -6.69 -10.30 8.60
CA PHE A 67 -7.39 -11.48 8.11
C PHE A 67 -8.16 -12.25 9.20
N ASP A 68 -8.13 -11.83 10.46
CA ASP A 68 -8.73 -12.57 11.59
C ASP A 68 -10.28 -12.54 11.61
N GLY A 69 -10.93 -12.03 10.56
CA GLY A 69 -12.38 -12.12 10.31
C GLY A 69 -13.18 -10.88 10.71
N ARG A 70 -12.75 -10.16 11.75
CA ARG A 70 -13.30 -8.85 12.14
C ARG A 70 -12.17 -7.93 12.60
N PRO A 71 -11.34 -7.42 11.69
CA PRO A 71 -10.26 -6.53 12.07
C PRO A 71 -10.82 -5.25 12.69
N SER A 72 -10.15 -4.73 13.72
CA SER A 72 -10.55 -3.47 14.32
C SER A 72 -10.35 -2.32 13.34
N ALA A 73 -11.17 -1.27 13.46
CA ALA A 73 -11.00 -0.06 12.65
C ALA A 73 -9.62 0.58 12.88
N GLU A 74 -9.08 0.49 14.09
CA GLU A 74 -7.74 0.97 14.45
C GLU A 74 -6.65 0.21 13.68
N LEU A 75 -6.72 -1.12 13.63
CA LEU A 75 -5.78 -1.95 12.87
C LEU A 75 -5.81 -1.59 11.37
N VAL A 76 -7.01 -1.52 10.78
CA VAL A 76 -7.17 -1.16 9.36
C VAL A 76 -6.60 0.24 9.08
N THR A 77 -6.81 1.18 10.00
CA THR A 77 -6.27 2.55 9.89
C THR A 77 -4.75 2.54 9.99
N GLY A 78 -4.18 1.83 10.97
CA GLY A 78 -2.75 1.71 11.17
C GLY A 78 -2.03 1.12 9.96
N ILE A 79 -2.59 0.06 9.37
CA ILE A 79 -2.06 -0.54 8.13
C ILE A 79 -2.13 0.46 6.99
N ALA A 80 -3.25 1.16 6.80
CA ALA A 80 -3.38 2.16 5.73
C ALA A 80 -2.37 3.31 5.88
N ASP A 81 -2.16 3.82 7.10
CA ASP A 81 -1.20 4.89 7.35
C ASP A 81 0.24 4.42 7.17
N MET A 82 0.56 3.20 7.60
CA MET A 82 1.84 2.56 7.33
C MET A 82 2.11 2.44 5.82
N LEU A 83 1.13 1.97 5.04
CA LEU A 83 1.27 1.86 3.58
C LEU A 83 1.50 3.23 2.92
N ARG A 84 0.85 4.30 3.39
CA ARG A 84 1.12 5.67 2.93
C ARG A 84 2.54 6.10 3.23
N ILE A 85 3.01 5.89 4.46
CA ILE A 85 4.39 6.23 4.86
C ILE A 85 5.39 5.51 3.96
N GLN A 86 5.19 4.21 3.74
CA GLN A 86 6.08 3.41 2.90
C GLN A 86 6.03 3.79 1.42
N LEU A 87 4.87 4.22 0.90
CA LEU A 87 4.76 4.78 -0.45
C LEU A 87 5.58 6.07 -0.61
N VAL A 88 5.52 6.95 0.38
CA VAL A 88 6.26 8.21 0.38
C VAL A 88 7.76 7.97 0.47
N GLU A 89 8.16 7.11 1.40
CA GLU A 89 9.56 6.67 1.54
C GLU A 89 10.08 6.03 0.25
N TRP A 90 9.30 5.13 -0.35
CA TRP A 90 9.60 4.55 -1.65
C TRP A 90 9.80 5.63 -2.72
N TRP A 91 8.90 6.61 -2.81
CA TRP A 91 9.01 7.67 -3.82
C TRP A 91 10.33 8.44 -3.74
N PHE A 92 10.80 8.74 -2.54
CA PHE A 92 12.06 9.46 -2.34
C PHE A 92 13.30 8.58 -2.51
N THR A 93 13.19 7.27 -2.27
CA THR A 93 14.34 6.34 -2.31
C THR A 93 14.45 5.53 -3.61
N LYS A 94 13.41 5.49 -4.46
CA LYS A 94 13.33 4.62 -5.67
C LYS A 94 14.51 4.72 -6.64
N ASN A 95 15.20 5.87 -6.69
CA ASN A 95 16.34 6.10 -7.60
C ASN A 95 17.72 5.89 -6.93
N GLY A 96 17.78 5.80 -5.60
CA GLY A 96 19.02 5.68 -4.84
C GLY A 96 19.20 4.32 -4.17
N GLU A 97 18.10 3.65 -3.82
CA GLU A 97 18.14 2.39 -3.09
C GLU A 97 17.69 1.22 -3.95
N ARG A 98 18.55 0.20 -4.06
CA ARG A 98 18.28 -0.99 -4.87
C ARG A 98 17.02 -1.73 -4.44
N ARG A 99 16.66 -1.69 -3.15
CA ARG A 99 15.43 -2.30 -2.63
C ARG A 99 14.21 -1.55 -3.14
N SER A 100 14.16 -0.23 -2.93
CA SER A 100 13.05 0.62 -3.36
C SER A 100 12.88 0.62 -4.88
N ALA A 101 13.97 0.61 -5.64
CA ALA A 101 13.95 0.50 -7.10
C ALA A 101 13.21 -0.76 -7.60
N ARG A 102 13.24 -1.87 -6.84
CA ARG A 102 12.56 -3.13 -7.19
C ARG A 102 11.10 -3.17 -6.78
N MET A 103 10.67 -2.28 -5.89
CA MET A 103 9.30 -2.25 -5.39
C MET A 103 8.34 -1.60 -6.38
N GLY A 104 8.82 -0.68 -7.21
CA GLY A 104 8.00 0.09 -8.13
C GLY A 104 8.35 -0.17 -9.59
N GLU A 105 7.32 -0.25 -10.44
CA GLU A 105 7.48 -0.20 -11.89
C GLU A 105 6.58 0.90 -12.46
N ARG A 106 7.11 1.65 -13.42
CA ARG A 106 6.32 2.64 -14.15
C ARG A 106 5.39 1.89 -15.12
N VAL A 107 4.12 2.28 -15.17
CA VAL A 107 3.10 1.61 -15.99
C VAL A 107 2.52 2.47 -17.12
N ALA A 108 2.92 3.75 -17.19
CA ALA A 108 2.70 4.66 -18.31
C ALA A 108 3.68 5.84 -18.26
#